data_AF-A0A6H9WLE7-F1
#
_entry.id   AF-A0A6H9WLE7-F1
#
_cell.length_a   1.000
_cell.length_b   1.000
_cell.length_c   1.000
_cell.angle_alpha   90.00
_cell.angle_beta   90.00
_cell.angle_gamma   90.00
#
_symmetry.space_group_name_H-M   'P 1'
#
loop_
_entity.id
_entity.type
_entity.pdbx_description
1 polymer ?
#
loop_
_entity_poly.entity_id
_entity_poly.type
_entity_poly.pdbx_seq_one_letter_code
_entity_poly.pdbx_strand_id
1 'polypeptide(L)' 'MTAIAIAMLVVALIILWGGLVASIVYLQRRPEIASYPAGGDDDARVADAPSPRDT' A
#
# COMPACT_ATOMS: atom_id res chain seq x y z
N MET A 1 -31.29 -15.58 -4.74
CA MET A 1 -30.27 -14.64 -5.26
C MET A 1 -30.92 -13.86 -6.39
N THR A 2 -31.32 -12.61 -6.16
CA THR A 2 -32.04 -11.82 -7.17
C THR A 2 -31.06 -11.21 -8.16
N ALA A 3 -31.44 -11.11 -9.44
CA ALA A 3 -30.59 -10.51 -10.48
C ALA A 3 -30.18 -9.07 -10.15
N ILE A 4 -31.09 -8.31 -9.51
CA ILE A 4 -30.83 -6.94 -9.06
C ILE A 4 -29.70 -6.87 -8.01
N ALA A 5 -29.62 -7.84 -7.10
CA ALA A 5 -28.58 -7.88 -6.08
C ALA A 5 -27.20 -8.17 -6.69
N ILE A 6 -27.13 -9.06 -7.68
CA ILE A 6 -25.90 -9.36 -8.42
C ILE A 6 -25.44 -8.12 -9.21
N ALA A 7 -26.36 -7.42 -9.87
CA ALA A 7 -26.02 -6.20 -10.60
C ALA A 7 -25.43 -5.13 -9.67
N MET A 8 -26.05 -4.91 -8.51
CA MET A 8 -25.53 -3.96 -7.51
C MET A 8 -24.17 -4.38 -6.97
N LEU A 9 -23.96 -5.68 -6.73
CA LEU A 9 -22.65 -6.21 -6.32
C LEU A 9 -21.57 -5.92 -7.37
N VAL A 10 -21.86 -6.17 -8.65
CA VAL A 10 -20.91 -5.91 -9.74
C VAL A 10 -20.57 -4.41 -9.83
N VAL A 11 -21.57 -3.53 -9.72
CA VAL A 11 -21.35 -2.08 -9.69
C VAL A 11 -20.47 -1.68 -8.51
N ALA A 12 -20.75 -2.20 -7.32
CA ALA A 12 -19.94 -1.93 -6.13
C ALA A 12 -18.49 -2.38 -6.29
N LEU A 13 -18.27 -3.57 -6.86
CA LEU A 13 -16.93 -4.09 -7.15
C LEU A 13 -16.19 -3.22 -8.17
N ILE A 14 -16.86 -2.79 -9.24
CA ILE A 14 -16.24 -1.91 -10.25
C ILE A 14 -15.85 -0.58 -9.62
N ILE A 15 -16.71 0.01 -8.79
CA ILE A 15 -16.40 1.28 -8.11
C ILE A 15 -15.24 1.10 -7.13
N LEU A 16 -15.27 0.04 -6.32
CA LEU A 16 -14.23 -0.23 -5.32
C LEU A 16 -12.86 -0.47 -5.97
N TRP A 17 -12.79 -1.44 -6.88
CA TRP A 17 -11.53 -1.81 -7.54
C TRP A 17 -11.08 -0.75 -8.54
N GLY A 18 -12.02 -0.19 -9.32
CA GLY A 18 -11.72 0.89 -10.25
C GLY A 18 -11.22 2.14 -9.53
N GLY A 19 -11.87 2.54 -8.44
CA GLY A 19 -11.43 3.66 -7.59
C GLY A 19 -10.07 3.41 -6.94
N LEU A 20 -9.84 2.20 -6.41
CA LEU A 20 -8.55 1.81 -5.82
C LEU A 20 -7.42 1.88 -6.86
N VAL A 21 -7.60 1.23 -8.02
CA VAL A 21 -6.60 1.23 -9.09
C VAL A 21 -6.34 2.66 -9.59
N ALA A 22 -7.39 3.46 -9.81
CA ALA A 22 -7.26 4.84 -10.21
C ALA A 22 -6.46 5.66 -9.19
N SER A 23 -6.69 5.44 -7.90
CA SER A 23 -5.99 6.14 -6.81
C SER A 23 -4.51 5.77 -6.76
N ILE A 24 -4.19 4.48 -6.88
CA ILE A 24 -2.80 3.98 -6.94
C ILE A 24 -2.08 4.60 -8.14
N VAL A 25 -2.69 4.54 -9.33
CA VAL A 25 -2.09 5.09 -10.55
C VAL A 25 -1.91 6.60 -10.44
N TYR A 26 -2.87 7.32 -9.87
CA TYR A 26 -2.76 8.76 -9.65
C TYR A 26 -1.56 9.11 -8.76
N LEU A 27 -1.41 8.39 -7.65
CA LEU A 27 -0.31 8.62 -6.71
C LEU A 27 1.04 8.25 -7.33
N GLN A 28 1.11 7.12 -8.04
CA GLN A 28 2.34 6.66 -8.70
C GLN A 28 2.80 7.61 -9.81
N ARG A 29 1.88 8.30 -10.48
CA ARG A 29 2.20 9.30 -11.51
C ARG A 29 2.63 10.66 -10.95
N ARG A 30 2.39 10.91 -9.66
CA ARG A 30 2.75 12.16 -8.97
C ARG A 30 3.55 11.87 -7.70
N PRO A 31 4.71 11.21 -7.82
CA PRO A 31 5.57 10.97 -6.66
C PRO A 31 6.11 12.31 -6.14
N GLU A 32 6.14 12.47 -4.82
CA GLU A 32 6.72 13.66 -4.16
C GLU A 32 8.25 13.71 -4.30
N ILE A 33 8.89 12.55 -4.46
CA ILE A 33 10.35 12.39 -4.55
C ILE A 33 10.66 11.51 -5.77
N ALA A 34 11.57 11.97 -6.64
CA ALA A 34 11.91 11.30 -7.90
C ALA A 34 12.66 9.96 -7.72
N SER A 35 13.41 9.83 -6.63
CA SER A 35 14.15 8.63 -6.29
C SER A 35 14.30 8.52 -4.78
N TYR A 36 13.89 7.39 -4.22
CA TYR A 36 14.35 7.02 -2.87
C TYR A 36 15.78 6.48 -2.97
N PRO A 37 16.66 6.77 -2.00
CA PRO A 37 17.93 6.05 -1.86
C PRO A 37 17.67 4.55 -1.79
N ALA A 38 18.63 3.74 -2.25
CA ALA A 38 18.55 2.29 -2.06
C ALA A 38 18.39 2.01 -0.57
N GLY A 39 17.24 1.47 -0.17
CA GLY A 39 17.02 1.01 1.20
C GLY A 39 17.74 -0.32 1.41
N GLY A 40 18.45 -0.47 2.52
CA GLY A 40 19.06 -1.74 2.91
C GLY A 40 20.59 -1.78 2.89
N ASP A 41 21.25 -0.78 3.46
CA ASP A 41 22.26 -1.19 4.43
C ASP A 41 21.44 -1.54 5.67
N ASP A 42 21.27 -2.84 5.98
CA ASP A 42 20.88 -3.23 7.34
C ASP A 42 21.74 -2.39 8.27
N ASP A 43 21.10 -1.50 9.04
CA ASP A 43 21.86 -0.63 9.91
C ASP A 43 22.55 -1.52 10.94
N ALA A 44 23.84 -1.81 10.70
CA ALA A 44 24.61 -2.72 11.52
C ALA A 44 24.68 -2.24 12.99
N ARG A 45 24.34 -0.97 13.25
CA ARG A 45 24.16 -0.43 14.60
C ARG A 45 22.99 -1.04 15.35
N VAL A 46 21.98 -1.59 14.67
CA VAL A 46 20.83 -2.27 15.29
C VAL A 46 21.25 -3.63 15.86
N ALA A 47 22.25 -4.29 15.27
CA ALA A 47 22.81 -5.53 15.82
C ALA A 47 23.58 -5.32 17.13
N ASP A 48 24.08 -4.10 17.38
CA ASP A 48 24.82 -3.71 18.59
C ASP A 48 23.94 -2.92 19.60
N ALA A 49 22.63 -2.82 19.35
CA ALA A 49 21.71 -2.15 20.25
C ALA A 49 21.42 -3.05 21.48
N PRO A 50 21.39 -2.48 22.72
CA PRO A 50 21.02 -3.24 23.91
C PRO A 50 19.64 -3.90 23.77
N SER A 51 19.54 -5.16 24.20
CA SER A 51 18.27 -5.88 24.21
C SER A 51 17.22 -5.11 25.03
N PRO A 52 16.02 -4.82 24.47
CA PRO A 52 14.96 -4.13 25.21
C PRO A 52 14.45 -4.88 26.45
N ARG A 53 14.90 -6.12 26.68
CA ARG A 53 14.56 -6.94 27.85
C ARG A 53 15.55 -6.79 29.01
N ASP A 54 16.64 -6.06 28.81
CA ASP A 54 17.71 -5.87 29.78
C ASP A 54 17.64 -4.51 30.51
N THR A 55 16.48 -3.83 30.44
CA THR A 55 16.14 -2.61 31.21
C THR A 55 15.08 -2.90 32.26
#